data_AF-A0A7H0GQL4-F1
#
_entry.id   AF-A0A7H0GQL4-F1
#
_cell.length_a   1.000
_cell.length_b   1.000
_cell.length_c   1.000
_cell.angle_alpha   90.00
_cell.angle_beta   90.00
_cell.angle_gamma   90.00
#
_symmetry.space_group_name_H-M   'P 1'
#
loop_
_entity.id
_entity.type
_entity.pdbx_description
1 polymer ?
#
loop_
_entity_poly.entity_id
_entity_poly.type
_entity_poly.pdbx_seq_one_letter_code
_entity_poly.pdbx_strand_id
1 'polypeptide(L)'
;MAPGNPSRRTFFKRSIPLIPVAAAAAAGGAVTLATTDHHHLPTVPGPAVNTALADAARYTPSYFSADEYRFLQAVVARLIPQDDLGPGALEAGVPEFIDRQMNTPYAAGSNWYMQGPFQPDAPAEMGYQLKLNVREIYRLGIAAANQWCSKNLGKHFAELAPDAQDQALAAMEHGAEGFDSLPSATFFSMLWGNTKEGFFSDPLHGGNKDLVGWKLINFPGARADFMDWIERDEAYPQPPVSIHGQRAERWQKHWRKKMWW
;
A
#
# COMPACT_ATOMS: atom_id res chain seq x y z
N MET A 1 16.49 -25.26 -11.29
CA MET A 1 15.36 -24.37 -11.63
C MET A 1 14.54 -24.22 -10.36
N ALA A 2 14.58 -23.06 -9.70
CA ALA A 2 13.98 -22.88 -8.37
C ALA A 2 12.47 -22.59 -8.48
N PRO A 3 11.61 -23.16 -7.62
CA PRO A 3 10.21 -22.78 -7.53
C PRO A 3 10.06 -21.40 -6.88
N GLY A 4 9.17 -20.56 -7.43
CA GLY A 4 8.95 -19.20 -6.96
C GLY A 4 8.35 -19.14 -5.54
N ASN A 5 8.78 -18.13 -4.78
CA ASN A 5 8.36 -17.91 -3.40
C ASN A 5 6.89 -17.41 -3.33
N PRO A 6 5.95 -18.13 -2.68
CA PRO A 6 4.59 -17.65 -2.52
C PRO A 6 4.53 -16.46 -1.55
N SER A 7 3.57 -15.55 -1.71
CA SER A 7 3.46 -14.39 -0.83
C SER A 7 3.21 -14.82 0.63
N ARG A 8 3.77 -14.08 1.60
CA ARG A 8 3.74 -14.41 3.03
C ARG A 8 2.31 -14.65 3.56
N ARG A 9 1.28 -14.05 2.92
CA ARG A 9 -0.15 -14.19 3.25
C ARG A 9 -0.79 -15.48 2.72
N THR A 10 -0.24 -16.11 1.69
CA THR A 10 -0.74 -17.39 1.12
C THR A 10 -0.39 -18.58 2.00
N PHE A 11 0.76 -18.55 2.70
CA PHE A 11 1.23 -19.66 3.52
C PHE A 11 0.26 -20.03 4.66
N PHE A 12 -0.50 -19.06 5.18
CA PHE A 12 -1.45 -19.26 6.28
C PHE A 12 -2.76 -20.00 5.86
N LYS A 13 -2.99 -20.26 4.57
CA LYS A 13 -4.28 -20.82 4.07
C LYS A 13 -4.20 -22.21 3.43
N ARG A 14 -3.03 -22.84 3.29
CA ARG A 14 -2.88 -24.11 2.53
C ARG A 14 -2.56 -25.32 3.41
N SER A 15 -3.59 -25.87 4.05
CA SER A 15 -3.55 -27.21 4.65
C SER A 15 -4.88 -27.96 4.50
N ILE A 16 -5.25 -28.30 3.26
CA ILE A 16 -6.19 -29.37 2.83
C ILE A 16 -5.87 -29.69 1.34
N PRO A 17 -5.81 -30.97 0.91
CA PRO A 17 -5.52 -31.35 -0.48
C PRO A 17 -6.77 -31.32 -1.38
N LEU A 18 -6.57 -31.06 -2.68
CA LEU A 18 -7.62 -30.98 -3.70
C LEU A 18 -7.31 -31.95 -4.87
N ILE A 19 -8.32 -32.72 -5.29
CA ILE A 19 -8.25 -33.68 -6.42
C ILE A 19 -8.48 -32.92 -7.74
N PRO A 20 -7.72 -33.19 -8.82
CA PRO A 20 -7.89 -32.48 -10.09
C PRO A 20 -9.02 -33.05 -10.95
N VAL A 21 -9.73 -32.18 -11.66
CA VAL A 21 -10.56 -32.55 -12.82
C VAL A 21 -10.11 -31.68 -14.00
N ALA A 22 -9.85 -32.32 -15.13
CA ALA A 22 -9.38 -31.68 -16.36
C ALA A 22 -10.49 -31.63 -17.43
N ALA A 23 -10.46 -30.63 -18.30
CA ALA A 23 -11.18 -30.62 -19.57
C ALA A 23 -10.48 -29.72 -20.60
N ALA A 24 -10.30 -30.24 -21.82
CA ALA A 24 -9.89 -29.52 -23.03
C ALA A 24 -11.17 -28.99 -23.78
N ALA A 25 -11.16 -28.35 -24.96
CA ALA A 25 -10.18 -28.25 -26.04
C ALA A 25 -10.44 -27.04 -27.00
N ALA A 26 -9.61 -26.97 -28.07
CA ALA A 26 -9.65 -26.26 -29.37
C ALA A 26 -11.03 -25.78 -29.96
N ALA A 27 -11.16 -24.94 -31.00
CA ALA A 27 -10.28 -24.36 -32.05
C ALA A 27 -10.89 -22.99 -32.54
N GLY A 28 -10.54 -22.28 -33.64
CA GLY A 28 -9.48 -22.41 -34.67
C GLY A 28 -9.90 -21.87 -36.08
N GLY A 29 -9.22 -20.84 -36.61
CA GLY A 29 -9.45 -20.24 -37.96
C GLY A 29 -10.43 -19.03 -37.98
N ALA A 30 -10.40 -18.08 -38.92
CA ALA A 30 -9.54 -17.86 -40.10
C ALA A 30 -9.42 -16.34 -40.45
N VAL A 31 -8.57 -15.97 -41.42
CA VAL A 31 -8.22 -14.57 -41.79
C VAL A 31 -8.95 -14.11 -43.08
N THR A 32 -9.37 -12.84 -43.13
CA THR A 32 -9.78 -12.13 -44.36
C THR A 32 -9.28 -10.67 -44.38
N LEU A 33 -8.71 -10.25 -45.52
CA LEU A 33 -8.50 -8.85 -45.97
C LEU A 33 -9.41 -8.65 -47.20
N ALA A 34 -9.87 -7.47 -47.66
CA ALA A 34 -9.76 -6.05 -47.27
C ALA A 34 -11.18 -5.41 -47.47
N THR A 35 -11.52 -4.11 -47.35
CA THR A 35 -10.87 -2.84 -47.75
C THR A 35 -11.36 -1.64 -46.92
N THR A 36 -10.59 -0.54 -46.96
CA THR A 36 -10.85 0.87 -46.56
C THR A 36 -12.31 1.30 -46.34
N ASP A 37 -12.67 2.09 -45.31
CA ASP A 37 -12.23 3.49 -45.18
C ASP A 37 -12.37 4.10 -43.75
N HIS A 38 -11.81 5.30 -43.55
CA HIS A 38 -11.87 6.20 -42.39
C HIS A 38 -11.29 5.76 -41.02
N HIS A 39 -10.20 6.43 -40.64
CA HIS A 39 -9.48 6.42 -39.35
C HIS A 39 -10.26 6.01 -38.09
N HIS A 40 -10.11 4.74 -37.69
CA HIS A 40 -10.05 4.34 -36.28
C HIS A 40 -8.86 3.40 -36.11
N LEU A 41 -7.86 3.79 -35.30
CA LEU A 41 -6.77 2.87 -34.96
C LEU A 41 -7.35 1.71 -34.15
N PRO A 42 -7.04 0.44 -34.47
CA PRO A 42 -7.50 -0.68 -33.66
C PRO A 42 -6.84 -0.62 -32.29
N THR A 43 -7.64 -0.57 -31.23
CA THR A 43 -7.15 -0.71 -29.85
C THR A 43 -6.59 -2.11 -29.67
N VAL A 44 -5.27 -2.26 -29.81
CA VAL A 44 -4.55 -3.47 -29.40
C VAL A 44 -4.79 -3.65 -27.89
N PRO A 45 -5.20 -4.83 -27.41
CA PRO A 45 -5.28 -5.12 -25.98
C PRO A 45 -3.86 -5.17 -25.37
N GLY A 46 -3.30 -4.00 -25.07
CA GLY A 46 -2.13 -3.90 -24.20
C GLY A 46 -2.47 -4.33 -22.77
N PRO A 47 -1.47 -4.71 -21.95
CA PRO A 47 -1.70 -4.88 -20.52
C PRO A 47 -2.32 -3.60 -19.96
N ALA A 48 -3.30 -3.75 -19.06
CA ALA A 48 -4.10 -2.64 -18.56
C ALA A 48 -3.21 -1.49 -18.10
N VAL A 49 -3.34 -0.32 -18.74
CA VAL A 49 -2.65 0.91 -18.32
C VAL A 49 -3.02 1.15 -16.87
N ASN A 50 -2.00 1.31 -16.03
CA ASN A 50 -2.17 1.32 -14.58
C ASN A 50 -2.84 2.63 -14.13
N THR A 51 -4.17 2.71 -14.27
CA THR A 51 -4.99 3.91 -13.99
C THR A 51 -4.87 4.38 -12.56
N ALA A 52 -4.54 3.49 -11.62
CA ALA A 52 -4.19 3.83 -10.25
C ALA A 52 -2.99 4.78 -10.15
N LEU A 53 -1.97 4.60 -11.00
CA LEU A 53 -0.82 5.50 -11.06
C LEU A 53 -1.23 6.89 -11.57
N ALA A 54 -2.17 6.96 -12.50
CA ALA A 54 -2.73 8.21 -13.01
C ALA A 54 -3.59 8.93 -11.96
N ASP A 55 -4.33 8.19 -11.13
CA ASP A 55 -5.17 8.77 -10.07
C ASP A 55 -4.38 9.19 -8.84
N ALA A 56 -3.33 8.44 -8.46
CA ALA A 56 -2.35 8.88 -7.50
C ALA A 56 -1.55 10.11 -7.99
N ALA A 57 -1.41 10.30 -9.31
CA ALA A 57 -0.78 11.46 -9.93
C ALA A 57 -1.68 12.70 -10.03
N ARG A 58 -2.96 12.63 -9.64
CA ARG A 58 -3.85 13.81 -9.56
C ARG A 58 -3.64 14.66 -8.31
N TYR A 59 -2.85 14.18 -7.34
CA TYR A 59 -2.49 14.91 -6.13
C TYR A 59 -1.10 15.53 -6.23
N THR A 60 -0.99 16.83 -5.95
CA THR A 60 0.30 17.53 -5.82
C THR A 60 0.74 17.53 -4.37
N PRO A 61 1.88 16.91 -4.00
CA PRO A 61 2.39 16.94 -2.63
C PRO A 61 2.70 18.37 -2.18
N SER A 62 2.41 18.64 -0.92
CA SER A 62 2.60 19.93 -0.26
C SER A 62 3.82 19.95 0.67
N TYR A 63 4.21 18.77 1.18
CA TYR A 63 5.42 18.60 1.98
C TYR A 63 6.55 17.96 1.16
N PHE A 64 6.30 16.80 0.54
CA PHE A 64 7.33 16.06 -0.19
C PHE A 64 7.71 16.71 -1.52
N SER A 65 8.98 16.60 -1.89
CA SER A 65 9.42 16.88 -3.26
C SER A 65 8.87 15.83 -4.23
N ALA A 66 8.90 16.11 -5.54
CA ALA A 66 8.44 15.16 -6.55
C ALA A 66 9.19 13.81 -6.48
N ASP A 67 10.51 13.82 -6.22
CA ASP A 67 11.31 12.60 -6.12
C ASP A 67 11.04 11.83 -4.81
N GLU A 68 10.86 12.54 -3.68
CA GLU A 68 10.47 11.92 -2.40
C GLU A 68 9.06 11.32 -2.47
N TYR A 69 8.13 12.00 -3.13
CA TYR A 69 6.77 11.50 -3.32
C TYR A 69 6.73 10.31 -4.26
N ARG A 70 7.56 10.28 -5.32
CA ARG A 70 7.75 9.11 -6.19
C ARG A 70 8.37 7.94 -5.45
N PHE A 71 9.33 8.17 -4.56
CA PHE A 71 9.83 7.15 -3.62
C PHE A 71 8.69 6.59 -2.77
N LEU A 72 7.90 7.48 -2.15
CA LEU A 72 6.79 7.10 -1.27
C LEU A 72 5.73 6.27 -2.01
N GLN A 73 5.32 6.68 -3.21
CA GLN A 73 4.42 5.93 -4.08
C GLN A 73 4.96 4.51 -4.35
N ALA A 74 6.23 4.39 -4.73
CA ALA A 74 6.86 3.09 -4.98
C ALA A 74 6.88 2.21 -3.71
N VAL A 75 7.24 2.77 -2.55
CA VAL A 75 7.28 2.03 -1.28
C VAL A 75 5.90 1.49 -0.90
N VAL A 76 4.86 2.35 -0.86
CA VAL A 76 3.55 1.91 -0.37
C VAL A 76 2.91 0.88 -1.32
N ALA A 77 3.20 0.96 -2.62
CA ALA A 77 2.77 -0.03 -3.62
C ALA A 77 3.39 -1.43 -3.41
N ARG A 78 4.52 -1.54 -2.70
CA ARG A 78 5.09 -2.81 -2.25
C ARG A 78 4.55 -3.26 -0.90
N LEU A 79 4.33 -2.32 0.03
CA LEU A 79 3.83 -2.61 1.39
C LEU A 79 2.38 -3.11 1.42
N ILE A 80 1.49 -2.50 0.62
CA ILE A 80 0.11 -2.98 0.39
C ILE A 80 -0.16 -2.91 -1.11
N PRO A 81 0.18 -3.96 -1.88
CA PRO A 81 -0.05 -3.99 -3.32
C PRO A 81 -1.55 -4.15 -3.65
N GLN A 82 -1.95 -3.75 -4.85
CA GLN A 82 -3.19 -4.22 -5.46
C GLN A 82 -3.06 -5.72 -5.76
N ASP A 83 -4.03 -6.53 -5.33
CA ASP A 83 -4.07 -7.97 -5.57
C ASP A 83 -5.51 -8.49 -5.79
N ASP A 84 -5.70 -9.82 -5.81
CA ASP A 84 -7.01 -10.46 -5.99
C ASP A 84 -8.07 -10.09 -4.92
N LEU A 85 -7.65 -9.50 -3.78
CA LEU A 85 -8.53 -9.02 -2.71
C LEU A 85 -9.01 -7.59 -2.94
N GLY A 86 -8.38 -6.83 -3.85
CA GLY A 86 -8.83 -5.52 -4.28
C GLY A 86 -7.73 -4.45 -4.37
N PRO A 87 -8.11 -3.16 -4.32
CA PRO A 87 -7.20 -2.02 -4.40
C PRO A 87 -6.20 -1.97 -3.26
N GLY A 88 -4.96 -1.56 -3.56
CA GLY A 88 -3.85 -1.42 -2.62
C GLY A 88 -3.65 0.03 -2.14
N ALA A 89 -2.48 0.32 -1.60
CA ALA A 89 -2.17 1.61 -0.97
C ALA A 89 -2.15 2.80 -1.94
N LEU A 90 -1.81 2.60 -3.21
CA LEU A 90 -1.84 3.68 -4.20
C LEU A 90 -3.28 4.11 -4.48
N GLU A 91 -4.14 3.12 -4.74
CA GLU A 91 -5.56 3.31 -5.04
C GLU A 91 -6.31 3.87 -3.83
N ALA A 92 -5.93 3.44 -2.63
CA ALA A 92 -6.42 3.99 -1.37
C ALA A 92 -5.96 5.43 -1.08
N GLY A 93 -5.04 6.02 -1.86
CA GLY A 93 -4.53 7.37 -1.62
C GLY A 93 -3.56 7.49 -0.44
N VAL A 94 -2.92 6.40 0.00
CA VAL A 94 -1.96 6.41 1.12
C VAL A 94 -0.83 7.45 0.95
N PRO A 95 -0.25 7.69 -0.25
CA PRO A 95 0.75 8.74 -0.41
C PRO A 95 0.22 10.15 -0.06
N GLU A 96 -1.03 10.48 -0.43
CA GLU A 96 -1.68 11.74 -0.06
C GLU A 96 -1.86 11.83 1.47
N PHE A 97 -2.34 10.75 2.11
CA PHE A 97 -2.46 10.71 3.57
C PHE A 97 -1.13 11.07 4.24
N ILE A 98 -0.04 10.42 3.83
CA ILE A 98 1.27 10.61 4.46
C ILE A 98 1.78 12.06 4.23
N ASP A 99 1.64 12.65 3.04
CA ASP A 99 2.00 14.07 2.80
C ASP A 99 1.18 15.02 3.68
N ARG A 100 -0.14 14.81 3.77
CA ARG A 100 -1.03 15.61 4.62
C ARG A 100 -0.67 15.46 6.10
N GLN A 101 -0.34 14.25 6.55
CA GLN A 101 0.13 14.00 7.91
C GLN A 101 1.43 14.74 8.22
N MET A 102 2.35 14.88 7.26
CA MET A 102 3.58 15.68 7.47
C MET A 102 3.28 17.14 7.78
N ASN A 103 2.14 17.69 7.37
CA ASN A 103 1.74 19.06 7.68
C ASN A 103 1.09 19.25 9.07
N THR A 104 0.94 18.19 9.86
CA THR A 104 0.29 18.24 11.19
C THR A 104 1.27 18.53 12.35
N PRO A 105 0.78 18.99 13.52
CA PRO A 105 1.58 19.10 14.75
C PRO A 105 2.17 17.77 15.23
N TYR A 106 1.52 16.64 14.93
CA TYR A 106 2.05 15.30 15.20
C TYR A 106 3.38 15.09 14.46
N ALA A 107 3.43 15.34 13.15
CA ALA A 107 4.64 15.09 12.38
C ALA A 107 5.76 16.10 12.65
N ALA A 108 5.40 17.31 13.08
CA ALA A 108 6.33 18.31 13.58
C ALA A 108 6.88 17.99 15.00
N GLY A 109 6.43 16.92 15.65
CA GLY A 109 6.84 16.53 17.01
C GLY A 109 6.25 17.40 18.12
N SER A 110 5.32 18.32 17.81
CA SER A 110 4.70 19.24 18.78
C SER A 110 3.87 18.52 19.85
N ASN A 111 3.39 17.32 19.54
CA ASN A 111 2.60 16.48 20.45
C ASN A 111 3.44 15.41 21.16
N TRP A 112 4.77 15.41 20.97
CA TRP A 112 5.68 14.39 21.49
C TRP A 112 6.58 14.98 22.59
N TYR A 113 7.06 14.12 23.49
CA TYR A 113 8.08 14.52 24.46
C TYR A 113 9.46 14.56 23.77
N MET A 114 9.78 15.71 23.17
CA MET A 114 11.00 15.95 22.40
C MET A 114 12.10 16.64 23.24
N GLN A 115 12.12 16.42 24.56
CA GLN A 115 13.16 16.94 25.46
C GLN A 115 14.15 15.83 25.82
N GLY A 116 15.44 16.18 25.89
CA GLY A 116 16.48 15.23 26.29
C GLY A 116 16.45 14.89 27.79
N PRO A 117 17.23 13.89 28.23
CA PRO A 117 18.21 13.13 27.44
C PRO A 117 17.57 12.07 26.54
N PHE A 118 18.12 11.93 25.32
CA PHE A 118 17.75 10.88 24.36
C PHE A 118 18.67 9.67 24.52
N GLN A 119 18.13 8.45 24.46
CA GLN A 119 18.91 7.21 24.59
C GLN A 119 18.60 6.27 23.40
N PRO A 120 19.28 6.42 22.25
CA PRO A 120 19.02 5.62 21.05
C PRO A 120 19.12 4.11 21.26
N ASP A 121 19.99 3.69 22.19
CA ASP A 121 20.26 2.28 22.52
C ASP A 121 19.38 1.75 23.68
N ALA A 122 18.35 2.49 24.09
CA ALA A 122 17.43 2.06 25.14
C ALA A 122 16.58 0.84 24.72
N PRO A 123 16.11 0.01 25.68
CA PRO A 123 15.19 -1.08 25.40
C PRO A 123 13.91 -0.61 24.70
N ALA A 124 13.38 -1.41 23.77
CA ALA A 124 12.24 -1.06 22.93
C ALA A 124 10.96 -0.77 23.75
N GLU A 125 10.86 -1.32 24.96
CA GLU A 125 9.79 -1.06 25.93
C GLU A 125 9.75 0.40 26.41
N MET A 126 10.86 1.15 26.27
CA MET A 126 10.93 2.59 26.56
C MET A 126 10.41 3.46 25.39
N GLY A 127 9.91 2.85 24.32
CA GLY A 127 9.29 3.54 23.20
C GLY A 127 10.27 4.34 22.34
N TYR A 128 9.81 5.48 21.83
CA TYR A 128 10.60 6.30 20.92
C TYR A 128 11.64 7.17 21.66
N GLN A 129 12.91 6.95 21.36
CA GLN A 129 14.04 7.55 22.09
C GLN A 129 15.03 8.34 21.21
N LEU A 130 14.70 8.57 19.94
CA LEU A 130 15.51 9.43 19.05
C LEU A 130 15.07 10.89 19.16
N LYS A 131 16.02 11.80 18.90
CA LYS A 131 15.80 13.26 18.87
C LYS A 131 15.03 13.78 17.65
N LEU A 132 14.61 12.90 16.74
CA LEU A 132 14.05 13.27 15.43
C LEU A 132 12.53 13.33 15.49
N ASN A 133 11.90 14.32 14.89
CA ASN A 133 10.45 14.31 14.63
C ASN A 133 10.14 13.49 13.35
N VAL A 134 8.84 13.22 13.09
CA VAL A 134 8.45 12.40 11.93
C VAL A 134 8.89 13.02 10.60
N ARG A 135 8.84 14.35 10.46
CA ARG A 135 9.34 15.04 9.25
C ARG A 135 10.81 14.72 8.99
N GLU A 136 11.65 14.82 10.02
CA GLU A 136 13.08 14.51 9.93
C GLU A 136 13.34 13.03 9.64
N ILE A 137 12.58 12.12 10.27
CA ILE A 137 12.64 10.67 9.98
C ILE A 137 12.39 10.42 8.49
N TYR A 138 11.37 11.05 7.90
CA TYR A 138 11.09 10.89 6.47
C TYR A 138 12.18 11.47 5.57
N ARG A 139 12.69 12.68 5.84
CA ARG A 139 13.76 13.30 5.02
C ARG A 139 15.04 12.49 5.05
N LEU A 140 15.51 12.15 6.25
CA LEU A 140 16.75 11.38 6.43
C LEU A 140 16.60 9.96 5.90
N GLY A 141 15.45 9.32 6.17
CA GLY A 141 15.16 7.95 5.74
C GLY A 141 15.04 7.80 4.22
N ILE A 142 14.34 8.71 3.52
CA ILE A 142 14.24 8.67 2.05
C ILE A 142 15.61 8.90 1.40
N ALA A 143 16.39 9.85 1.92
CA ALA A 143 17.75 10.11 1.42
C ALA A 143 18.67 8.90 1.61
N ALA A 144 18.72 8.34 2.82
CA ALA A 144 19.53 7.16 3.14
C ALA A 144 19.07 5.91 2.36
N ALA A 145 17.77 5.68 2.21
CA ALA A 145 17.23 4.57 1.42
C ALA A 145 17.60 4.67 -0.07
N ASN A 146 17.51 5.87 -0.67
CA ASN A 146 17.95 6.08 -2.04
C ASN A 146 19.46 5.91 -2.20
N GLN A 147 20.27 6.41 -1.26
CA GLN A 147 21.72 6.21 -1.26
C GLN A 147 22.09 4.72 -1.12
N TRP A 148 21.41 4.00 -0.22
CA TRP A 148 21.59 2.56 -0.03
C TRP A 148 21.22 1.77 -1.28
N CYS A 149 20.10 2.11 -1.94
CA CYS A 149 19.69 1.50 -3.19
C CYS A 149 20.70 1.77 -4.31
N SER A 150 21.17 3.02 -4.47
CA SER A 150 22.18 3.35 -5.48
C SER A 150 23.50 2.63 -5.24
N LYS A 151 23.93 2.48 -3.98
CA LYS A 151 25.18 1.79 -3.62
C LYS A 151 25.11 0.27 -3.83
N ASN A 152 24.00 -0.37 -3.45
CA ASN A 152 23.90 -1.84 -3.40
C ASN A 152 23.16 -2.45 -4.60
N LEU A 153 22.27 -1.69 -5.24
CA LEU A 153 21.36 -2.13 -6.32
C LEU A 153 21.45 -1.24 -7.58
N GLY A 154 22.30 -0.21 -7.58
CA GLY A 154 22.69 0.58 -8.75
C GLY A 154 21.72 1.68 -9.20
N LYS A 155 20.60 1.90 -8.50
CA LYS A 155 19.60 2.96 -8.80
C LYS A 155 18.88 3.46 -7.56
N HIS A 156 18.15 4.57 -7.67
CA HIS A 156 17.21 5.00 -6.62
C HIS A 156 16.03 4.01 -6.48
N PHE A 157 15.42 3.95 -5.30
CA PHE A 157 14.43 2.92 -4.95
C PHE A 157 13.27 2.85 -5.96
N ALA A 158 12.74 4.01 -6.36
CA ALA A 158 11.62 4.10 -7.31
C ALA A 158 11.95 3.62 -8.74
N GLU A 159 13.23 3.43 -9.07
CA GLU A 159 13.72 3.04 -10.39
C GLU A 159 14.18 1.56 -10.45
N LEU A 160 14.14 0.87 -9.30
CA LEU A 160 14.42 -0.56 -9.16
C LEU A 160 13.28 -1.41 -9.72
N ALA A 161 13.61 -2.64 -10.11
CA ALA A 161 12.60 -3.67 -10.39
C ALA A 161 11.88 -4.10 -9.09
N PRO A 162 10.63 -4.60 -9.14
CA PRO A 162 9.85 -4.94 -7.95
C PRO A 162 10.57 -5.86 -6.94
N ASP A 163 11.25 -6.91 -7.41
CA ASP A 163 11.99 -7.84 -6.55
C ASP A 163 13.17 -7.16 -5.82
N ALA A 164 13.80 -6.16 -6.47
CA ALA A 164 14.87 -5.37 -5.88
C ALA A 164 14.35 -4.30 -4.91
N GLN A 165 13.12 -3.79 -5.13
CA GLN A 165 12.41 -2.96 -4.15
C GLN A 165 12.07 -3.78 -2.89
N ASP A 166 11.60 -5.02 -3.05
CA ASP A 166 11.35 -5.93 -1.93
C ASP A 166 12.62 -6.27 -1.17
N GLN A 167 13.74 -6.52 -1.88
CA GLN A 167 15.06 -6.72 -1.26
C GLN A 167 15.48 -5.50 -0.44
N ALA A 168 15.31 -4.28 -0.97
CA ALA A 168 15.66 -3.05 -0.26
C ALA A 168 14.76 -2.82 0.97
N LEU A 169 13.45 -3.07 0.87
CA LEU A 169 12.53 -2.98 2.00
C LEU A 169 12.85 -4.02 3.08
N ALA A 170 13.13 -5.26 2.70
CA ALA A 170 13.57 -6.29 3.64
C ALA A 170 14.90 -5.94 4.32
N ALA A 171 15.86 -5.38 3.57
CA ALA A 171 17.12 -4.90 4.15
C ALA A 171 16.88 -3.77 5.18
N MET A 172 16.00 -2.81 4.86
CA MET A 172 15.63 -1.76 5.81
C MET A 172 14.90 -2.30 7.04
N GLU A 173 13.95 -3.24 6.88
CA GLU A 173 13.26 -3.94 7.96
C GLU A 173 14.23 -4.61 8.95
N HIS A 174 15.32 -5.22 8.43
CA HIS A 174 16.31 -5.95 9.21
C HIS A 174 17.52 -5.11 9.68
N GLY A 175 17.46 -3.78 9.58
CA GLY A 175 18.51 -2.91 10.12
C GLY A 175 19.75 -2.74 9.24
N ALA A 176 19.58 -2.63 7.92
CA ALA A 176 20.65 -2.31 6.99
C ALA A 176 21.54 -1.12 7.41
N GLU A 177 22.86 -1.31 7.27
CA GLU A 177 23.92 -0.31 7.48
C GLU A 177 23.88 0.84 6.46
N GLY A 178 24.60 1.94 6.73
CA GLY A 178 24.62 3.15 5.89
C GLY A 178 23.45 4.11 6.16
N PHE A 179 22.88 4.01 7.36
CA PHE A 179 21.72 4.75 7.85
C PHE A 179 22.11 5.57 9.09
N ASP A 180 23.26 6.25 8.99
CA ASP A 180 24.06 6.73 10.13
C ASP A 180 23.34 7.76 11.04
N SER A 181 22.35 8.48 10.49
CA SER A 181 21.58 9.50 11.25
C SER A 181 20.25 8.99 11.81
N LEU A 182 19.80 7.80 11.38
CA LEU A 182 18.46 7.26 11.66
C LEU A 182 18.46 5.76 11.33
N PRO A 183 18.33 4.84 12.30
CA PRO A 183 18.29 3.41 12.03
C PRO A 183 17.23 3.04 10.98
N SER A 184 17.65 2.26 9.98
CA SER A 184 16.80 1.85 8.85
C SER A 184 15.52 1.14 9.29
N ALA A 185 15.59 0.29 10.31
CA ALA A 185 14.42 -0.38 10.89
C ALA A 185 13.42 0.59 11.52
N THR A 186 13.88 1.71 12.10
CA THR A 186 13.00 2.77 12.63
C THR A 186 12.30 3.51 11.48
N PHE A 187 13.01 3.83 10.40
CA PHE A 187 12.41 4.42 9.20
C PHE A 187 11.38 3.49 8.55
N PHE A 188 11.72 2.21 8.37
CA PHE A 188 10.80 1.20 7.84
C PHE A 188 9.56 1.05 8.73
N SER A 189 9.73 1.02 10.05
CA SER A 189 8.61 0.92 11.01
C SER A 189 7.67 2.14 10.91
N MET A 190 8.23 3.35 10.73
CA MET A 190 7.45 4.57 10.53
C MET A 190 6.68 4.55 9.19
N LEU A 191 7.34 4.14 8.10
CA LEU A 191 6.69 3.94 6.80
C LEU A 191 5.54 2.93 6.89
N TRP A 192 5.76 1.78 7.55
CA TRP A 192 4.76 0.73 7.69
C TRP A 192 3.59 1.14 8.59
N GLY A 193 3.86 1.84 9.70
CA GLY A 193 2.85 2.44 10.57
C GLY A 193 1.92 3.35 9.77
N ASN A 194 2.50 4.39 9.17
CA ASN A 194 1.74 5.40 8.42
C ASN A 194 1.06 4.83 7.16
N THR A 195 1.60 3.76 6.57
CA THR A 195 0.95 3.05 5.44
C THR A 195 -0.32 2.34 5.89
N LYS A 196 -0.29 1.65 7.04
CA LYS A 196 -1.49 1.02 7.61
C LYS A 196 -2.52 2.07 8.02
N GLU A 197 -2.09 3.15 8.68
CA GLU A 197 -2.97 4.26 9.05
C GLU A 197 -3.63 4.86 7.80
N GLY A 198 -2.85 5.22 6.78
CA GLY A 198 -3.40 5.74 5.53
C GLY A 198 -4.34 4.77 4.81
N PHE A 199 -4.19 3.46 4.98
CA PHE A 199 -5.07 2.47 4.35
C PHE A 199 -6.34 2.19 5.17
N PHE A 200 -6.32 2.38 6.50
CA PHE A 200 -7.40 1.99 7.41
C PHE A 200 -8.02 3.14 8.25
N SER A 201 -7.56 4.38 8.13
CA SER A 201 -8.19 5.56 8.76
C SER A 201 -9.42 6.05 7.98
N ASP A 202 -10.15 7.04 8.50
CA ASP A 202 -11.28 7.66 7.78
C ASP A 202 -10.79 8.42 6.51
N PRO A 203 -11.53 8.38 5.38
CA PRO A 203 -11.13 9.05 4.15
C PRO A 203 -10.94 10.57 4.26
N LEU A 204 -11.50 11.21 5.29
CA LEU A 204 -11.26 12.62 5.64
C LEU A 204 -9.77 12.99 5.63
N HIS A 205 -8.91 12.06 6.07
CA HIS A 205 -7.47 12.30 6.20
C HIS A 205 -6.69 12.17 4.87
N GLY A 206 -7.36 11.84 3.76
CA GLY A 206 -6.79 11.73 2.41
C GLY A 206 -6.39 10.31 1.99
N GLY A 207 -6.40 9.38 2.94
CA GLY A 207 -6.20 7.94 2.71
C GLY A 207 -7.52 7.19 2.54
N ASN A 208 -7.48 5.86 2.60
CA ASN A 208 -8.61 4.92 2.53
C ASN A 208 -9.69 5.33 1.50
N LYS A 209 -9.27 5.87 0.34
CA LYS A 209 -10.19 6.41 -0.67
C LYS A 209 -11.22 5.37 -1.09
N ASP A 210 -12.44 5.86 -1.31
CA ASP A 210 -13.65 5.04 -1.51
C ASP A 210 -13.90 3.97 -0.43
N LEU A 211 -13.28 4.08 0.75
CA LEU A 211 -13.38 3.15 1.88
C LEU A 211 -12.84 1.75 1.54
N VAL A 212 -11.81 1.63 0.70
CA VAL A 212 -11.25 0.35 0.23
C VAL A 212 -10.71 -0.54 1.36
N GLY A 213 -9.99 0.03 2.33
CA GLY A 213 -9.47 -0.72 3.46
C GLY A 213 -10.58 -1.22 4.39
N TRP A 214 -11.60 -0.40 4.64
CA TRP A 214 -12.77 -0.81 5.43
C TRP A 214 -13.62 -1.86 4.73
N LYS A 215 -13.78 -1.74 3.40
CA LYS A 215 -14.39 -2.77 2.54
C LYS A 215 -13.63 -4.10 2.60
N LEU A 216 -12.30 -4.08 2.67
CA LEU A 216 -11.45 -5.28 2.71
C LEU A 216 -11.63 -6.07 4.02
N ILE A 217 -11.71 -5.37 5.16
CA ILE A 217 -11.82 -6.00 6.50
C ILE A 217 -13.27 -6.10 7.01
N ASN A 218 -14.26 -5.74 6.18
CA ASN A 218 -15.68 -5.66 6.55
C ASN A 218 -15.97 -4.76 7.78
N PHE A 219 -15.23 -3.67 7.93
CA PHE A 219 -15.47 -2.68 8.98
C PHE A 219 -16.64 -1.76 8.58
N PRO A 220 -17.63 -1.51 9.47
CA PRO A 220 -18.84 -0.74 9.17
C PRO A 220 -18.63 0.77 9.08
N GLY A 221 -17.50 1.31 9.58
CA GLY A 221 -17.28 2.75 9.67
C GLY A 221 -18.09 3.42 10.78
N ALA A 222 -18.39 4.71 10.61
CA ALA A 222 -19.12 5.56 11.56
C ALA A 222 -20.65 5.28 11.57
N ARG A 223 -21.02 4.01 11.76
CA ARG A 223 -22.41 3.54 11.76
C ARG A 223 -22.94 3.34 13.19
N ALA A 224 -23.91 4.16 13.56
CA ALA A 224 -24.62 4.02 14.84
C ALA A 224 -25.43 2.70 14.94
N ASP A 225 -25.90 2.18 13.80
CA ASP A 225 -26.67 0.93 13.68
C ASP A 225 -25.82 -0.36 13.76
N PHE A 226 -24.52 -0.25 14.06
CA PHE A 226 -23.65 -1.41 14.19
C PHE A 226 -23.78 -2.13 15.54
N MET A 227 -24.22 -1.45 16.61
CA MET A 227 -24.23 -2.01 17.98
C MET A 227 -25.04 -3.32 18.07
N ASP A 228 -26.19 -3.40 17.39
CA ASP A 228 -27.07 -4.59 17.35
C ASP A 228 -26.48 -5.80 16.58
N TRP A 229 -25.26 -5.65 16.06
CA TRP A 229 -24.54 -6.63 15.25
C TRP A 229 -23.24 -7.13 15.90
N ILE A 230 -22.75 -6.49 16.97
CA ILE A 230 -21.42 -6.78 17.56
C ILE A 230 -21.33 -8.20 18.13
N GLU A 231 -22.41 -8.72 18.71
CA GLU A 231 -22.44 -10.07 19.32
C GLU A 231 -22.59 -11.21 18.29
N ARG A 232 -22.65 -10.88 16.99
CA ARG A 232 -22.84 -11.87 15.90
C ARG A 232 -21.50 -12.18 15.24
N ASP A 233 -21.19 -13.46 15.09
CA ASP A 233 -20.10 -13.94 14.24
C ASP A 233 -20.52 -13.91 12.74
N GLU A 234 -21.07 -12.78 12.30
CA GLU A 234 -21.65 -12.58 10.97
C GLU A 234 -21.11 -11.31 10.32
N ALA A 235 -20.73 -11.38 9.05
CA ALA A 235 -20.30 -10.21 8.29
C ALA A 235 -21.43 -9.16 8.22
N TYR A 236 -21.17 -7.96 8.77
CA TYR A 236 -22.10 -6.83 8.74
C TYR A 236 -22.57 -6.54 7.30
N PRO A 237 -23.88 -6.52 7.02
CA PRO A 237 -24.41 -6.66 5.65
C PRO A 237 -24.42 -5.36 4.82
N GLN A 238 -24.22 -4.20 5.46
CA GLN A 238 -24.27 -2.89 4.81
C GLN A 238 -22.87 -2.34 4.52
N PRO A 239 -22.70 -1.53 3.45
CA PRO A 239 -21.40 -0.93 3.14
C PRO A 239 -20.94 0.08 4.22
N PRO A 240 -19.61 0.28 4.37
CA PRO A 240 -19.05 1.26 5.30
C PRO A 240 -19.54 2.69 5.05
N VAL A 241 -19.52 3.49 6.11
CA VAL A 241 -19.86 4.93 6.09
C VAL A 241 -18.74 5.74 6.76
N SER A 242 -18.19 6.75 6.08
CA SER A 242 -17.21 7.67 6.68
C SER A 242 -17.85 8.62 7.71
N ILE A 243 -17.03 9.28 8.52
CA ILE A 243 -17.42 10.37 9.40
C ILE A 243 -18.14 11.49 8.62
N HIS A 244 -17.79 11.69 7.34
CA HIS A 244 -18.41 12.66 6.43
C HIS A 244 -19.67 12.12 5.73
N GLY A 245 -20.15 10.93 6.08
CA GLY A 245 -21.34 10.31 5.50
C GLY A 245 -21.15 9.71 4.11
N GLN A 246 -19.92 9.70 3.56
CA GLN A 246 -19.60 8.97 2.33
C GLN A 246 -19.92 7.49 2.54
N ARG A 247 -20.68 6.89 1.62
CA ARG A 247 -21.03 5.47 1.66
C ARG A 247 -20.25 4.75 0.58
N ALA A 248 -19.66 3.61 0.89
CA ALA A 248 -19.06 2.78 -0.15
C ALA A 248 -20.16 2.22 -1.07
N GLU A 249 -19.89 2.18 -2.37
CA GLU A 249 -20.72 1.40 -3.28
C GLU A 249 -20.69 -0.09 -2.90
N ARG A 250 -21.83 -0.76 -3.04
CA ARG A 250 -21.95 -2.19 -2.76
C ARG A 250 -21.21 -2.96 -3.86
N TRP A 251 -20.09 -3.61 -3.51
CA TRP A 251 -19.29 -4.43 -4.44
C TRP A 251 -20.15 -5.21 -5.44
N GLN A 252 -19.93 -4.98 -6.73
CA GLN A 252 -20.59 -5.74 -7.80
C GLN A 252 -20.30 -7.25 -7.62
N LYS A 253 -21.32 -8.07 -7.90
CA LYS A 253 -21.42 -9.48 -7.46
C LYS A 253 -20.34 -10.45 -7.97
N HIS A 254 -19.38 -10.00 -8.78
CA HIS A 254 -18.42 -10.88 -9.46
C HIS A 254 -17.25 -11.35 -8.58
N TRP A 255 -16.84 -10.58 -7.57
CA TRP A 255 -15.65 -10.90 -6.76
C TRP A 255 -15.89 -11.90 -5.61
N ARG A 256 -17.12 -12.04 -5.10
CA ARG A 256 -17.41 -12.90 -3.93
C ARG A 256 -17.44 -14.41 -4.20
N LYS A 257 -17.34 -14.86 -5.45
CA LYS A 257 -17.53 -16.28 -5.83
C LYS A 257 -16.33 -17.22 -5.56
N LYS A 258 -15.19 -16.72 -5.06
CA LYS A 258 -13.96 -17.53 -4.88
C LYS A 258 -13.48 -17.71 -3.42
N MET A 259 -14.28 -17.35 -2.41
CA MET A 259 -13.80 -17.27 -1.02
C MET A 259 -14.52 -18.17 0.00
N TRP A 260 -15.16 -19.26 -0.46
CA TRP A 260 -15.86 -20.20 0.43
C TRP A 260 -15.71 -21.67 -0.03
N TRP A 261 -14.63 -22.29 0.42
CA TRP A 261 -14.54 -23.68 0.90
C TRP A 261 -13.52 -23.67 2.05
#